data_AF-A0A671SGZ8-F1
#
_entry.id   AF-A0A671SGZ8-F1
#
_cell.length_a   1.000
_cell.length_b   1.000
_cell.length_c   1.000
_cell.angle_alpha   90.00
_cell.angle_beta   90.00
_cell.angle_gamma   90.00
#
_symmetry.space_group_name_H-M   'P 1'
#
loop_
_entity.id
_entity.type
_entity.pdbx_description
1 polymer ?
#
loop_
_entity_poly.entity_id
_entity_poly.type
_entity_poly.pdbx_seq_one_letter_code
_entity_poly.pdbx_strand_id
1 'polypeptide(L)'
;MKAELIRHVQSRLNELLERALSDSMQSLCRNTHTHPDHTHTHDRHKPDQGKVFVARCSLLDELFEISHIRTIYHMFIAALLLFIISTLAVDYIDQGRLVLDFDLFYYAFGQLGTVVWAWTLMLAYSLLGPYYVLSVWASLNHSRGWRTCVSAVAALTLCAAQTSMLGIFPVYIVLHYQLPPASRFIIILEQIRFVMKSYSFIRETTPAVLKNTPQKVEPLRYPSLSSYLYFLFCPTLIYREVYPRNPYVRWNYVGMNFLKILASLFYLYFILVRLCIPVFTNKSNQPFNTRTFILALFHAAFPGMLMLMLGFYAFLHCWLNAFAEMLRFADRMFYRDWWNSTSFANYYRTWNIVVHDWLYYYGYRDFLWVRTDAPDPHV
;
A
#
# COMPACT_ATOMS: atom_id res chain seq x y z
N MET A 1 -0.76 8.25 40.23
CA MET A 1 0.52 8.54 39.54
C MET A 1 0.56 8.03 38.08
N LYS A 2 0.56 6.71 37.78
CA LYS A 2 0.62 6.23 36.36
C LYS A 2 -0.59 6.62 35.50
N ALA A 3 -1.81 6.47 36.03
CA ALA A 3 -3.05 6.82 35.30
C ALA A 3 -3.17 8.33 35.01
N GLU A 4 -2.59 9.15 35.89
CA GLU A 4 -2.61 10.61 35.80
C GLU A 4 -1.57 11.10 34.79
N LEU A 5 -0.40 10.46 34.75
CA LEU A 5 0.60 10.68 33.70
C LEU A 5 0.06 10.33 32.31
N ILE A 6 -0.66 9.21 32.18
CA ILE A 6 -1.26 8.78 30.91
C ILE A 6 -2.31 9.79 30.44
N ARG A 7 -3.21 10.25 31.33
CA ARG A 7 -4.19 11.29 30.98
C ARG A 7 -3.52 12.60 30.57
N HIS A 8 -2.45 12.99 31.26
CA HIS A 8 -1.72 14.22 30.95
C HIS A 8 -1.01 14.14 29.59
N VAL A 9 -0.41 13.00 29.27
CA VAL A 9 0.22 12.75 27.96
C VAL A 9 -0.84 12.73 26.85
N GLN A 10 -1.99 12.09 27.09
CA GLN A 10 -3.07 11.97 26.12
C GLN A 10 -3.75 13.33 25.85
N SER A 11 -3.90 14.17 26.88
CA SER A 11 -4.37 15.55 26.75
C SER A 11 -3.39 16.40 25.92
N ARG A 12 -2.09 16.31 26.21
CA ARG A 12 -1.06 17.02 25.42
C ARG A 12 -1.01 16.55 23.98
N LEU A 13 -1.17 15.25 23.74
CA LEU A 13 -1.17 14.70 22.39
C LEU A 13 -2.37 15.21 21.58
N ASN A 14 -3.55 15.28 22.21
CA ASN A 14 -4.76 15.83 21.59
C ASN A 14 -4.60 17.33 21.29
N GLU A 15 -4.07 18.13 22.22
CA GLU A 15 -3.80 19.56 21.96
C GLU A 15 -2.78 19.77 20.82
N LEU A 16 -1.73 18.95 20.76
CA LEU A 16 -0.75 19.03 19.67
C LEU A 16 -1.36 18.61 18.32
N LEU A 17 -2.22 17.59 18.31
CA LEU A 17 -2.94 17.15 17.12
C LEU A 17 -3.89 18.24 16.62
N GLU A 18 -4.63 18.87 17.53
CA GLU A 18 -5.61 19.91 17.22
C GLU A 18 -4.94 21.18 16.70
N ARG A 19 -3.79 21.56 17.29
CA ARG A 19 -2.94 22.65 16.76
C ARG A 19 -2.35 22.32 15.40
N ALA A 20 -1.86 21.10 15.20
CA ALA A 20 -1.33 20.69 13.89
C ALA A 20 -2.42 20.69 12.80
N LEU A 21 -3.66 20.30 13.15
CA LEU A 21 -4.82 20.39 12.28
C LEU A 21 -5.20 21.85 11.98
N SER A 22 -5.24 22.72 12.99
CA SER A 22 -5.58 24.14 12.79
C SER A 22 -4.54 24.87 11.94
N ASP A 23 -3.26 24.63 12.18
CA ASP A 23 -2.16 25.23 11.43
C ASP A 23 -2.14 24.75 9.98
N SER A 24 -2.44 23.46 9.77
CA SER A 24 -2.61 22.92 8.42
C SER A 24 -3.78 23.59 7.69
N MET A 25 -4.93 23.75 8.36
CA MET A 25 -6.11 24.42 7.80
C MET A 25 -5.85 25.91 7.52
N GLN A 26 -5.17 26.64 8.42
CA GLN A 26 -4.81 28.04 8.20
C GLN A 26 -3.81 28.23 7.05
N SER A 27 -2.81 27.33 6.93
CA SER A 27 -1.87 27.39 5.80
C SER A 27 -2.56 27.17 4.45
N LEU A 28 -3.60 26.33 4.43
CA LEU A 28 -4.44 26.08 3.26
C LEU A 28 -5.29 27.30 2.88
N CYS A 29 -5.93 27.95 3.86
CA CYS A 29 -6.70 29.17 3.62
C CYS A 29 -5.83 30.36 3.19
N ARG A 30 -4.58 30.44 3.67
CA ARG A 30 -3.65 31.53 3.30
C ARG A 30 -3.12 31.38 1.88
N ASN A 31 -2.97 30.15 1.39
CA ASN A 31 -2.53 29.90 0.00
C ASN A 31 -3.59 30.21 -1.06
N THR A 32 -4.85 30.42 -0.68
CA THR A 32 -5.94 30.76 -1.62
C THR A 32 -6.01 32.24 -1.98
N HIS A 33 -5.35 33.14 -1.23
CA HIS A 33 -5.58 34.59 -1.35
C HIS A 33 -4.35 35.46 -1.68
N THR A 34 -3.16 34.90 -1.93
CA THR A 34 -1.97 35.72 -2.28
C THR A 34 -1.08 35.08 -3.34
N HIS A 35 -1.30 35.42 -4.63
CA HIS A 35 -0.23 35.87 -5.54
C HIS A 35 -0.77 36.25 -6.94
N PRO A 36 -0.41 37.44 -7.49
CA PRO A 36 -0.63 37.79 -8.90
C PRO A 36 0.50 37.26 -9.80
N ASP A 37 0.22 37.31 -11.11
CA ASP A 37 0.94 36.78 -12.27
C ASP A 37 2.47 36.74 -12.22
N HIS A 38 3.03 35.55 -12.49
CA HIS A 38 4.22 35.39 -13.33
C HIS A 38 4.12 34.09 -14.13
N THR A 39 4.27 34.25 -15.44
CA THR A 39 4.26 33.24 -16.51
C THR A 39 5.36 32.20 -16.34
N HIS A 40 4.98 30.99 -15.92
CA HIS A 40 5.60 29.74 -16.35
C HIS A 40 4.49 28.69 -16.43
N THR A 41 4.26 28.17 -17.64
CA THR A 41 3.28 27.12 -17.95
C THR A 41 3.69 25.79 -17.32
N HIS A 42 3.47 25.65 -16.02
CA HIS A 42 3.19 24.36 -15.42
C HIS A 42 1.68 24.17 -15.46
N ASP A 43 1.21 23.15 -16.18
CA ASP A 43 -0.18 22.69 -16.17
C ASP A 43 -0.64 22.50 -14.72
N ARG A 44 -1.31 23.51 -14.17
CA ARG A 44 -2.06 23.40 -12.92
C ARG A 44 -3.19 22.41 -13.20
N HIS A 45 -2.97 21.15 -12.78
CA HIS A 45 -4.01 20.13 -12.75
C HIS A 45 -5.24 20.71 -12.03
N LYS A 46 -6.35 20.86 -12.76
CA LYS A 46 -7.61 21.30 -12.19
C LYS A 46 -8.04 20.30 -11.11
N PRO A 47 -8.40 20.73 -9.89
CA PRO A 47 -8.75 19.82 -8.78
C PRO A 47 -9.99 18.95 -9.05
N ASP A 48 -10.80 19.29 -10.06
CA ASP A 48 -11.97 18.52 -10.48
C ASP A 48 -11.66 17.31 -11.38
N GLN A 49 -10.45 17.21 -11.94
CA GLN A 49 -10.09 16.09 -12.80
C GLN A 49 -9.35 15.02 -11.96
N GLY A 50 -9.92 13.81 -11.88
CA GLY A 50 -9.31 12.69 -11.17
C GLY A 50 -7.93 12.32 -11.75
N LYS A 51 -7.19 11.43 -11.07
CA LYS A 51 -5.82 11.06 -11.46
C LYS A 51 -5.70 10.70 -12.95
N VAL A 52 -4.75 11.36 -13.63
CA VAL A 52 -4.34 11.08 -15.02
C VAL A 52 -3.09 10.21 -14.99
N PHE A 53 -3.13 9.09 -15.69
CA PHE A 53 -2.01 8.17 -15.81
C PHE A 53 -1.16 8.55 -17.02
N VAL A 54 0.14 8.72 -16.81
CA VAL A 54 1.12 9.09 -17.86
C VAL A 54 2.21 8.03 -17.91
N ALA A 55 2.68 7.69 -19.11
CA ALA A 55 3.82 6.80 -19.28
C ALA A 55 5.09 7.46 -18.74
N ARG A 56 5.69 6.87 -17.71
CA ARG A 56 6.91 7.39 -17.06
C ARG A 56 7.64 6.29 -16.31
N CYS A 57 8.96 6.42 -16.22
CA CYS A 57 9.82 5.50 -15.49
C CYS A 57 9.72 5.72 -13.98
N SER A 58 10.24 4.76 -13.21
CA SER A 58 10.35 4.90 -11.77
C SER A 58 11.53 5.82 -11.45
N LEU A 59 11.36 6.75 -10.52
CA LEU A 59 12.38 7.77 -10.19
C LEU A 59 13.75 7.15 -9.87
N LEU A 60 13.76 6.02 -9.19
CA LEU A 60 14.98 5.38 -8.73
C LEU A 60 15.71 4.61 -9.86
N ASP A 61 15.00 4.19 -10.91
CA ASP A 61 15.63 3.65 -12.12
C ASP A 61 16.44 4.76 -12.81
N GLU A 62 15.85 5.95 -12.97
CA GLU A 62 16.54 7.13 -13.53
C GLU A 62 17.71 7.54 -12.63
N LEU A 63 17.50 7.53 -11.31
CA LEU A 63 18.52 7.94 -10.35
C LEU A 63 19.73 6.98 -10.31
N PHE A 64 19.53 5.69 -10.58
CA PHE A 64 20.63 4.71 -10.66
C PHE A 64 21.51 4.86 -11.91
N GLU A 65 21.08 5.62 -12.92
CA GLU A 65 21.96 5.98 -14.03
C GLU A 65 23.08 6.93 -13.58
N ILE A 66 22.85 7.70 -12.51
CA ILE A 66 23.83 8.58 -11.90
C ILE A 66 24.89 7.74 -11.17
N SER A 67 26.16 7.98 -11.51
CA SER A 67 27.31 7.24 -10.97
C SER A 67 27.36 7.21 -9.45
N HIS A 68 27.07 8.34 -8.78
CA HIS A 68 27.11 8.46 -7.33
C HIS A 68 26.11 7.53 -6.61
N ILE A 69 24.87 7.44 -7.11
CA ILE A 69 23.82 6.64 -6.48
C ILE A 69 24.03 5.17 -6.79
N ARG A 70 24.53 4.84 -7.99
CA ARG A 70 24.98 3.49 -8.31
C ARG A 70 26.09 3.00 -7.36
N THR A 71 27.01 3.87 -6.94
CA THR A 71 28.01 3.52 -5.91
C THR A 71 27.34 3.16 -4.58
N ILE A 72 26.34 3.94 -4.15
CA ILE A 72 25.57 3.61 -2.92
C ILE A 72 24.91 2.24 -3.04
N TYR A 73 24.29 1.95 -4.18
CA TYR A 73 23.73 0.64 -4.45
C TYR A 73 24.77 -0.50 -4.33
N HIS A 74 25.96 -0.31 -4.90
CA HIS A 74 27.05 -1.28 -4.77
C HIS A 74 27.57 -1.41 -3.33
N MET A 75 27.57 -0.33 -2.53
CA MET A 75 27.91 -0.40 -1.10
C MET A 75 26.90 -1.27 -0.33
N PHE A 76 25.60 -1.16 -0.61
CA PHE A 76 24.60 -2.05 -0.02
C PHE A 76 24.78 -3.52 -0.43
N ILE A 77 25.16 -3.78 -1.69
CA ILE A 77 25.50 -5.15 -2.14
C ILE A 77 26.74 -5.66 -1.41
N ALA A 78 27.80 -4.85 -1.28
CA ALA A 78 29.01 -5.24 -0.56
C ALA A 78 28.71 -5.53 0.92
N ALA A 79 27.87 -4.71 1.56
CA ALA A 79 27.42 -4.94 2.92
C ALA A 79 26.63 -6.26 3.06
N LEU A 80 25.77 -6.59 2.09
CA LEU A 80 25.09 -7.88 2.04
C LEU A 80 26.08 -9.05 1.94
N LEU A 81 27.06 -8.97 1.04
CA LEU A 81 28.09 -9.99 0.91
C LEU A 81 28.89 -10.16 2.21
N LEU A 82 29.22 -9.05 2.88
CA LEU A 82 29.88 -9.08 4.18
C LEU A 82 29.01 -9.76 5.25
N PHE A 83 27.70 -9.48 5.29
CA PHE A 83 26.78 -10.16 6.21
C PHE A 83 26.69 -11.66 5.94
N ILE A 84 26.67 -12.08 4.68
CA ILE A 84 26.67 -13.50 4.30
C ILE A 84 27.97 -14.17 4.76
N ILE A 85 29.13 -13.57 4.42
CA ILE A 85 30.44 -14.11 4.81
C ILE A 85 30.58 -14.17 6.34
N SER A 86 30.20 -13.09 7.03
CA SER A 86 30.23 -13.04 8.49
C SER A 86 29.32 -14.09 9.12
N THR A 87 28.15 -14.33 8.52
CA THR A 87 27.22 -15.35 9.03
C THR A 87 27.79 -16.74 8.83
N LEU A 88 28.26 -17.05 7.62
CA LEU A 88 28.89 -18.33 7.31
C LEU A 88 30.12 -18.58 8.18
N ALA A 89 30.92 -17.55 8.46
CA ALA A 89 32.10 -17.67 9.31
C ALA A 89 31.73 -18.00 10.76
N VAL A 90 30.74 -17.30 11.34
CA VAL A 90 30.29 -17.58 12.71
C VAL A 90 29.68 -18.98 12.80
N ASP A 91 28.83 -19.37 11.85
CA ASP A 91 28.19 -20.69 11.86
C ASP A 91 29.22 -21.81 11.69
N TYR A 92 30.23 -21.60 10.84
CA TYR A 92 31.36 -22.52 10.68
C TYR A 92 32.19 -22.66 11.96
N ILE A 93 32.45 -21.56 12.68
CA ILE A 93 33.19 -21.57 13.94
C ILE A 93 32.39 -22.28 15.04
N ASP A 94 31.09 -22.00 15.15
CA ASP A 94 30.24 -22.52 16.22
C ASP A 94 29.89 -24.01 16.04
N GLN A 95 29.55 -24.43 14.81
CA GLN A 95 29.05 -25.79 14.54
C GLN A 95 30.09 -26.70 13.86
N GLY A 96 31.22 -26.17 13.38
CA GLY A 96 32.22 -26.93 12.62
C GLY A 96 31.76 -27.41 11.24
N ARG A 97 30.57 -26.98 10.78
CA ARG A 97 29.99 -27.29 9.45
C ARG A 97 29.30 -26.04 8.89
N LEU A 98 29.35 -25.89 7.56
CA LEU A 98 28.64 -24.82 6.83
C LEU A 98 27.15 -25.20 6.65
N VAL A 99 26.40 -25.23 7.74
CA VAL A 99 24.94 -25.44 7.67
C VAL A 99 24.26 -24.08 7.82
N LEU A 100 23.71 -23.57 6.72
CA LEU A 100 22.80 -22.42 6.76
C LEU A 100 21.43 -22.92 7.23
N ASP A 101 21.16 -22.81 8.54
CA ASP A 101 19.86 -23.18 9.10
C ASP A 101 18.82 -22.10 8.76
N PHE A 102 18.06 -22.33 7.68
CA PHE A 102 16.94 -21.48 7.27
C PHE A 102 15.66 -21.71 8.10
N ASP A 103 15.79 -22.24 9.32
CA ASP A 103 14.67 -22.62 10.18
C ASP A 103 13.72 -21.45 10.47
N LEU A 104 14.27 -20.25 10.68
CA LEU A 104 13.45 -19.06 10.88
C LEU A 104 12.62 -18.71 9.63
N PHE A 105 13.13 -18.96 8.41
CA PHE A 105 12.35 -18.78 7.19
C PHE A 105 11.24 -19.84 7.08
N TYR A 106 11.57 -21.12 7.31
CA TYR A 106 10.59 -22.20 7.27
C TYR A 106 9.49 -22.01 8.32
N TYR A 107 9.87 -21.55 9.52
CA TYR A 107 8.93 -21.18 10.56
C TYR A 107 8.08 -19.98 10.14
N ALA A 108 8.70 -18.87 9.72
CA ALA A 108 7.98 -17.63 9.42
C ALA A 108 7.02 -17.74 8.23
N PHE A 109 7.40 -18.50 7.19
CA PHE A 109 6.58 -18.78 6.01
C PHE A 109 5.88 -20.14 6.10
N GLY A 110 5.71 -20.71 7.29
CA GLY A 110 5.02 -21.99 7.45
C GLY A 110 3.57 -21.93 6.96
N GLN A 111 3.01 -23.12 6.67
CA GLN A 111 1.61 -23.31 6.25
C GLN A 111 1.21 -22.54 4.96
N LEU A 112 2.11 -22.45 3.98
CA LEU A 112 1.84 -21.78 2.69
C LEU A 112 0.63 -22.35 1.95
N GLY A 113 0.37 -23.66 2.06
CA GLY A 113 -0.84 -24.27 1.47
C GLY A 113 -2.11 -23.55 1.94
N THR A 114 -2.18 -23.20 3.23
CA THR A 114 -3.31 -22.48 3.81
C THR A 114 -3.44 -21.06 3.27
N VAL A 115 -2.31 -20.38 3.13
CA VAL A 115 -2.23 -19.02 2.57
C VAL A 115 -2.72 -19.00 1.12
N VAL A 116 -2.29 -19.97 0.30
CA VAL A 116 -2.61 -20.00 -1.13
C VAL A 116 -4.10 -20.23 -1.39
N TRP A 117 -4.73 -21.20 -0.70
CA TRP A 117 -6.17 -21.42 -0.92
C TRP A 117 -7.01 -20.25 -0.38
N ALA A 118 -6.65 -19.70 0.79
CA ALA A 118 -7.35 -18.55 1.35
C ALA A 118 -7.22 -17.32 0.43
N TRP A 119 -6.02 -17.08 -0.11
CA TRP A 119 -5.79 -16.04 -1.11
C TRP A 119 -6.60 -16.26 -2.39
N THR A 120 -6.66 -17.50 -2.88
CA THR A 120 -7.44 -17.83 -4.09
C THR A 120 -8.93 -17.56 -3.90
N LEU A 121 -9.48 -17.88 -2.72
CA LEU A 121 -10.87 -17.55 -2.39
C LEU A 121 -11.11 -16.04 -2.29
N MET A 122 -10.21 -15.29 -1.63
CA MET A 122 -10.29 -13.83 -1.60
C MET A 122 -10.23 -13.23 -3.00
N LEU A 123 -9.31 -13.70 -3.84
CA LEU A 123 -9.16 -13.26 -5.23
C LEU A 123 -10.44 -13.55 -6.05
N ALA A 124 -10.96 -14.77 -5.95
CA ALA A 124 -12.18 -15.18 -6.66
C ALA A 124 -13.37 -14.31 -6.25
N TYR A 125 -13.54 -14.05 -4.95
CA TYR A 125 -14.57 -13.15 -4.44
C TYR A 125 -14.36 -11.71 -4.96
N SER A 126 -13.15 -11.15 -4.84
CA SER A 126 -12.87 -9.79 -5.29
C SER A 126 -13.08 -9.60 -6.79
N LEU A 127 -12.83 -10.63 -7.60
CA LEU A 127 -13.06 -10.59 -9.04
C LEU A 127 -14.55 -10.71 -9.40
N LEU A 128 -15.26 -11.69 -8.84
CA LEU A 128 -16.61 -12.04 -9.27
C LEU A 128 -17.68 -11.29 -8.48
N GLY A 129 -17.53 -11.17 -7.16
CA GLY A 129 -18.56 -10.61 -6.26
C GLY A 129 -18.97 -9.18 -6.63
N PRO A 130 -18.05 -8.19 -6.53
CA PRO A 130 -18.34 -6.81 -6.91
C PRO A 130 -18.81 -6.66 -8.36
N TYR A 131 -18.22 -7.41 -9.29
CA TYR A 131 -18.54 -7.35 -10.71
C TYR A 131 -19.96 -7.81 -11.00
N TYR A 132 -20.37 -8.98 -10.48
CA TYR A 132 -21.71 -9.51 -10.72
C TYR A 132 -22.79 -8.64 -10.09
N VAL A 133 -22.63 -8.24 -8.83
CA VAL A 133 -23.66 -7.45 -8.14
C VAL A 133 -23.85 -6.09 -8.82
N LEU A 134 -22.77 -5.42 -9.23
CA LEU A 134 -22.86 -4.18 -9.99
C LEU A 134 -23.46 -4.38 -11.39
N SER A 135 -23.17 -5.49 -12.07
CA SER A 135 -23.74 -5.77 -13.40
C SER A 135 -25.26 -5.99 -13.34
N VAL A 136 -25.73 -6.74 -12.34
CA VAL A 136 -27.15 -6.97 -12.08
C VAL A 136 -27.82 -5.65 -11.68
N TRP A 137 -27.21 -4.91 -10.75
CA TRP A 137 -27.71 -3.59 -10.36
C TRP A 137 -27.82 -2.64 -11.55
N ALA A 138 -26.80 -2.56 -12.42
CA ALA A 138 -26.83 -1.71 -13.61
C ALA A 138 -27.99 -2.06 -14.54
N SER A 139 -28.28 -3.37 -14.74
CA SER A 139 -29.41 -3.82 -15.57
C SER A 139 -30.79 -3.48 -14.97
N LEU A 140 -30.91 -3.52 -13.63
CA LEU A 140 -32.18 -3.30 -12.93
C LEU A 140 -32.44 -1.81 -12.62
N ASN A 141 -31.40 -0.98 -12.62
CA ASN A 141 -31.44 0.45 -12.30
C ASN A 141 -32.28 1.28 -13.32
N HIS A 142 -32.68 0.69 -14.44
CA HIS A 142 -33.51 1.31 -15.47
C HIS A 142 -34.99 1.45 -15.08
N SER A 143 -35.51 0.63 -14.16
CA SER A 143 -36.89 0.74 -13.71
C SER A 143 -37.05 1.92 -12.75
N ARG A 144 -37.59 3.03 -13.26
CA ARG A 144 -37.68 4.33 -12.58
C ARG A 144 -38.42 4.29 -11.23
N GLY A 145 -39.36 3.35 -11.06
CA GLY A 145 -40.15 3.21 -9.83
C GLY A 145 -39.44 2.49 -8.67
N TRP A 146 -38.49 1.59 -8.96
CA TRP A 146 -37.83 0.74 -7.95
C TRP A 146 -36.34 1.07 -7.77
N ARG A 147 -35.86 2.11 -8.45
CA ARG A 147 -34.44 2.49 -8.53
C ARG A 147 -33.75 2.63 -7.18
N THR A 148 -34.38 3.33 -6.24
CA THR A 148 -33.85 3.56 -4.88
C THR A 148 -33.80 2.27 -4.07
N CYS A 149 -34.85 1.44 -4.15
CA CYS A 149 -34.92 0.16 -3.46
C CYS A 149 -33.86 -0.82 -4.00
N VAL A 150 -33.78 -0.98 -5.33
CA VAL A 150 -32.77 -1.83 -5.99
C VAL A 150 -31.36 -1.38 -5.67
N SER A 151 -31.10 -0.07 -5.67
CA SER A 151 -29.79 0.47 -5.29
C SER A 151 -29.45 0.25 -3.81
N ALA A 152 -30.42 0.39 -2.91
CA ALA A 152 -30.22 0.16 -1.48
C ALA A 152 -29.94 -1.33 -1.21
N VAL A 153 -30.69 -2.24 -1.83
CA VAL A 153 -30.48 -3.69 -1.71
C VAL A 153 -29.12 -4.09 -2.29
N ALA A 154 -28.74 -3.58 -3.46
CA ALA A 154 -27.42 -3.84 -4.05
C ALA A 154 -26.27 -3.32 -3.15
N ALA A 155 -26.43 -2.14 -2.56
CA ALA A 155 -25.44 -1.58 -1.63
C ALA A 155 -25.32 -2.42 -0.34
N LEU A 156 -26.45 -2.79 0.27
CA LEU A 156 -26.47 -3.62 1.47
C LEU A 156 -25.86 -5.01 1.23
N THR A 157 -26.19 -5.64 0.10
CA THR A 157 -25.62 -6.94 -0.28
C THR A 157 -24.12 -6.84 -0.52
N LEU A 158 -23.64 -5.81 -1.23
CA LEU A 158 -22.20 -5.56 -1.42
C LEU A 158 -21.48 -5.33 -0.09
N CYS A 159 -22.02 -4.48 0.79
CA CYS A 159 -21.41 -4.18 2.09
C CYS A 159 -21.33 -5.42 2.98
N ALA A 160 -22.42 -6.21 3.05
CA ALA A 160 -22.45 -7.46 3.83
C ALA A 160 -21.48 -8.51 3.26
N ALA A 161 -21.45 -8.67 1.93
CA ALA A 161 -20.54 -9.60 1.26
C ALA A 161 -19.08 -9.19 1.43
N GLN A 162 -18.74 -7.89 1.32
CA GLN A 162 -17.38 -7.40 1.52
C GLN A 162 -16.92 -7.56 2.96
N THR A 163 -17.79 -7.23 3.92
CA THR A 163 -17.47 -7.36 5.35
C THR A 163 -17.24 -8.82 5.74
N SER A 164 -18.07 -9.74 5.23
CA SER A 164 -17.90 -11.18 5.51
C SER A 164 -16.67 -11.78 4.84
N MET A 165 -16.50 -11.60 3.52
CA MET A 165 -15.46 -12.29 2.74
C MET A 165 -14.09 -11.63 2.81
N LEU A 166 -14.01 -10.29 2.89
CA LEU A 166 -12.74 -9.56 2.94
C LEU A 166 -12.44 -8.98 4.33
N GLY A 167 -13.42 -8.87 5.22
CA GLY A 167 -13.22 -8.42 6.60
C GLY A 167 -13.00 -9.59 7.57
N ILE A 168 -14.04 -10.40 7.75
CA ILE A 168 -14.08 -11.44 8.80
C ILE A 168 -13.30 -12.68 8.38
N PHE A 169 -13.50 -13.18 7.16
CA PHE A 169 -12.90 -14.43 6.69
C PHE A 169 -11.37 -14.46 6.80
N PRO A 170 -10.59 -13.46 6.32
CA PRO A 170 -9.12 -13.55 6.37
C PRO A 170 -8.59 -13.49 7.81
N VAL A 171 -9.23 -12.68 8.66
CA VAL A 171 -8.92 -12.59 10.10
C VAL A 171 -9.22 -13.91 10.81
N TYR A 172 -10.36 -14.53 10.49
CA TYR A 172 -10.73 -15.85 11.01
C TYR A 172 -9.69 -16.91 10.62
N ILE A 173 -9.25 -16.96 9.36
CA ILE A 173 -8.21 -17.91 8.92
C ILE A 173 -6.90 -17.71 9.68
N VAL A 174 -6.46 -16.47 9.83
CA VAL A 174 -5.23 -16.12 10.55
C VAL A 174 -5.27 -16.57 12.01
N LEU A 175 -6.40 -16.37 12.70
CA LEU A 175 -6.55 -16.72 14.12
C LEU A 175 -6.84 -18.20 14.34
N HIS A 176 -7.68 -18.83 13.52
CA HIS A 176 -8.07 -20.23 13.69
C HIS A 176 -6.94 -21.19 13.35
N TYR A 177 -6.26 -20.97 12.21
CA TYR A 177 -5.13 -21.83 11.79
C TYR A 177 -3.81 -21.48 12.47
N GLN A 178 -3.79 -20.43 13.31
CA GLN A 178 -2.60 -19.97 14.03
C GLN A 178 -1.38 -19.81 13.13
N LEU A 179 -1.58 -19.15 11.97
CA LEU A 179 -0.53 -19.02 10.96
C LEU A 179 0.75 -18.37 11.53
N PRO A 180 1.94 -18.66 11.02
CA PRO A 180 3.15 -17.95 11.44
C PRO A 180 3.15 -16.47 11.02
N PRO A 181 3.98 -15.61 11.64
CA PRO A 181 3.85 -14.15 11.51
C PRO A 181 4.00 -13.62 10.08
N ALA A 182 4.92 -14.16 9.25
CA ALA A 182 5.04 -13.69 7.86
C ALA A 182 3.88 -14.17 6.99
N SER A 183 3.42 -15.41 7.17
CA SER A 183 2.20 -15.93 6.52
C SER A 183 0.96 -15.10 6.87
N ARG A 184 0.80 -14.68 8.14
CA ARG A 184 -0.28 -13.74 8.55
C ARG A 184 -0.18 -12.41 7.81
N PHE A 185 1.04 -11.86 7.75
CA PHE A 185 1.29 -10.58 7.09
C PHE A 185 0.87 -10.59 5.61
N ILE A 186 1.17 -11.67 4.88
CA ILE A 186 0.77 -11.83 3.48
C ILE A 186 -0.75 -11.78 3.33
N ILE A 187 -1.50 -12.57 4.12
CA ILE A 187 -2.96 -12.61 4.02
C ILE A 187 -3.58 -11.24 4.34
N ILE A 188 -3.15 -10.59 5.42
CA ILE A 188 -3.72 -9.30 5.84
C ILE A 188 -3.37 -8.18 4.85
N LEU A 189 -2.15 -8.16 4.30
CA LEU A 189 -1.79 -7.20 3.24
C LEU A 189 -2.64 -7.40 1.98
N GLU A 190 -2.80 -8.64 1.54
CA GLU A 190 -3.61 -8.98 0.37
C GLU A 190 -5.10 -8.66 0.60
N GLN A 191 -5.61 -8.92 1.80
CA GLN A 191 -6.93 -8.47 2.24
C GLN A 191 -7.09 -6.96 2.04
N ILE A 192 -6.18 -6.14 2.58
CA ILE A 192 -6.28 -4.67 2.51
C ILE A 192 -6.23 -4.22 1.04
N ARG A 193 -5.33 -4.82 0.25
CA ARG A 193 -5.22 -4.57 -1.19
C ARG A 193 -6.54 -4.85 -1.92
N PHE A 194 -7.17 -6.00 -1.64
CA PHE A 194 -8.43 -6.39 -2.25
C PHE A 194 -9.60 -5.51 -1.84
N VAL A 195 -9.67 -5.08 -0.57
CA VAL A 195 -10.68 -4.12 -0.10
C VAL A 195 -10.54 -2.79 -0.84
N MET A 196 -9.33 -2.23 -0.88
CA MET A 196 -9.07 -0.95 -1.56
C MET A 196 -9.42 -1.01 -3.05
N LYS A 197 -9.05 -2.10 -3.75
CA LYS A 197 -9.37 -2.28 -5.17
C LYS A 197 -10.85 -2.50 -5.43
N SER A 198 -11.50 -3.33 -4.62
CA SER A 198 -12.95 -3.56 -4.76
C SER A 198 -13.73 -2.27 -4.57
N TYR A 199 -13.34 -1.46 -3.56
CA TYR A 199 -13.93 -0.14 -3.34
C TYR A 199 -13.72 0.81 -4.52
N SER A 200 -12.48 0.92 -5.02
CA SER A 200 -12.17 1.80 -6.16
C SER A 200 -12.98 1.43 -7.40
N PHE A 201 -13.13 0.13 -7.69
CA PHE A 201 -13.94 -0.34 -8.81
C PHE A 201 -15.41 0.04 -8.66
N ILE A 202 -16.01 -0.19 -7.48
CA ILE A 202 -17.39 0.20 -7.20
C ILE A 202 -17.58 1.71 -7.34
N ARG A 203 -16.67 2.50 -6.74
CA ARG A 203 -16.76 3.95 -6.69
C ARG A 203 -16.62 4.62 -8.06
N GLU A 204 -15.77 4.12 -8.95
CA GLU A 204 -15.60 4.67 -10.29
C GLU A 204 -16.70 4.19 -11.26
N THR A 205 -17.18 2.95 -11.10
CA THR A 205 -18.19 2.37 -12.01
C THR A 205 -19.59 2.91 -11.73
N THR A 206 -19.96 3.11 -10.47
CA THR A 206 -21.29 3.60 -10.07
C THR A 206 -21.68 4.93 -10.75
N PRO A 207 -20.89 6.02 -10.68
CA PRO A 207 -21.23 7.28 -11.34
C PRO A 207 -21.22 7.18 -12.87
N ALA A 208 -20.39 6.31 -13.45
CA ALA A 208 -20.38 6.07 -14.89
C ALA A 208 -21.72 5.45 -15.36
N VAL A 209 -22.22 4.45 -14.62
CA VAL A 209 -23.52 3.83 -14.90
C VAL A 209 -24.68 4.81 -14.68
N LEU A 210 -24.62 5.67 -13.65
CA LEU A 210 -25.66 6.69 -13.41
C LEU A 210 -25.69 7.76 -14.51
N LYS A 211 -24.52 8.24 -14.97
CA LYS A 211 -24.41 9.27 -16.01
C LYS A 211 -24.86 8.75 -17.38
N ASN A 212 -24.63 7.48 -17.69
CA ASN A 212 -25.00 6.83 -18.95
C ASN A 212 -26.50 6.48 -19.05
N THR A 213 -27.38 7.24 -18.39
CA THR A 213 -28.84 7.11 -18.57
C THR A 213 -29.16 7.47 -20.04
N PRO A 214 -29.92 6.63 -20.78
CA PRO A 214 -29.83 6.59 -22.24
C PRO A 214 -30.34 7.87 -22.90
N GLN A 215 -29.44 8.67 -23.49
CA GLN A 215 -29.72 9.22 -24.80
C GLN A 215 -29.61 8.04 -25.79
N LYS A 216 -30.70 7.78 -26.49
CA LYS A 216 -30.98 6.56 -27.28
C LYS A 216 -29.79 6.11 -28.15
N VAL A 217 -29.59 4.78 -28.19
CA VAL A 217 -28.96 3.95 -29.26
C VAL A 217 -27.59 3.31 -28.95
N GLU A 218 -26.78 3.74 -27.98
CA GLU A 218 -25.54 3.00 -27.66
C GLU A 218 -25.74 1.93 -26.57
N PRO A 219 -25.20 0.70 -26.74
CA PRO A 219 -25.25 -0.33 -25.70
C PRO A 219 -24.52 0.16 -24.44
N LEU A 220 -25.07 -0.16 -23.26
CA LEU A 220 -24.49 0.20 -21.97
C LEU A 220 -23.00 -0.15 -21.94
N ARG A 221 -22.15 0.88 -21.83
CA ARG A 221 -20.71 0.72 -21.62
C ARG A 221 -20.45 0.31 -20.16
N TYR A 222 -20.73 -0.94 -19.85
CA TYR A 222 -20.31 -1.57 -18.60
C TYR A 222 -18.86 -2.04 -18.74
N PRO A 223 -17.99 -1.85 -17.73
CA PRO A 223 -16.60 -2.26 -17.82
C PRO A 223 -16.47 -3.76 -18.07
N SER A 224 -15.57 -4.15 -18.98
CA SER A 224 -15.33 -5.57 -19.27
C SER A 224 -14.70 -6.27 -18.06
N LEU A 225 -15.05 -7.54 -17.83
CA LEU A 225 -14.41 -8.37 -16.80
C LEU A 225 -12.89 -8.46 -17.00
N SER A 226 -12.42 -8.47 -18.26
CA SER A 226 -10.99 -8.47 -18.58
C SER A 226 -10.28 -7.20 -18.10
N SER A 227 -10.89 -6.02 -18.25
CA SER A 227 -10.33 -4.76 -17.76
C SER A 227 -10.25 -4.75 -16.23
N TYR A 228 -11.26 -5.31 -15.55
CA TYR A 228 -11.26 -5.42 -14.09
C TYR A 228 -10.23 -6.43 -13.57
N LEU A 229 -10.13 -7.60 -14.22
CA LEU A 229 -9.09 -8.61 -13.92
C LEU A 229 -7.68 -8.02 -14.09
N TYR A 230 -7.45 -7.27 -15.17
CA TYR A 230 -6.20 -6.56 -15.40
C TYR A 230 -5.91 -5.57 -14.26
N PHE A 231 -6.89 -4.74 -13.88
CA PHE A 231 -6.75 -3.83 -12.74
C PHE A 231 -6.41 -4.54 -11.43
N LEU A 232 -6.98 -5.72 -11.16
CA LEU A 232 -6.76 -6.47 -9.93
C LEU A 232 -5.28 -6.83 -9.71
N PHE A 233 -4.54 -7.04 -10.79
CA PHE A 233 -3.10 -7.30 -10.74
C PHE A 233 -2.23 -6.04 -10.97
N CYS A 234 -2.77 -4.97 -11.55
CA CYS A 234 -1.99 -3.74 -11.77
C CYS A 234 -1.44 -3.12 -10.47
N PRO A 235 -0.24 -2.53 -10.49
CA PRO A 235 0.37 -1.86 -9.32
C PRO A 235 -0.22 -0.46 -9.08
N THR A 236 -1.54 -0.33 -9.13
CA THR A 236 -2.30 0.89 -8.82
C THR A 236 -3.57 0.51 -8.06
N LEU A 237 -4.07 1.42 -7.24
CA LEU A 237 -5.30 1.26 -6.47
C LEU A 237 -6.48 2.08 -7.04
N ILE A 238 -6.26 2.88 -8.08
CA ILE A 238 -7.30 3.67 -8.74
C ILE A 238 -7.73 2.99 -10.02
N TYR A 239 -9.01 2.62 -10.10
CA TYR A 239 -9.62 1.98 -11.26
C TYR A 239 -9.83 2.98 -12.40
N ARG A 240 -9.43 2.58 -13.61
CA ARG A 240 -9.74 3.22 -14.89
C ARG A 240 -9.96 2.13 -15.94
N GLU A 241 -10.80 2.41 -16.94
CA GLU A 241 -11.02 1.45 -18.03
C GLU A 241 -9.78 1.23 -18.89
N VAL A 242 -9.00 2.30 -19.11
CA VAL A 242 -7.83 2.31 -19.98
C VAL A 242 -6.64 2.89 -19.23
N TYR A 243 -5.52 2.18 -19.29
CA TYR A 243 -4.23 2.60 -18.73
C TYR A 243 -3.20 2.75 -19.84
N PRO A 244 -2.21 3.66 -19.69
CA PRO A 244 -1.10 3.72 -20.62
C PRO A 244 -0.31 2.41 -20.56
N ARG A 245 -0.03 1.81 -21.72
CA ARG A 245 0.63 0.51 -21.85
C ARG A 245 1.95 0.61 -22.61
N ASN A 246 2.94 -0.16 -22.18
CA ASN A 246 4.22 -0.29 -22.89
C ASN A 246 4.06 -1.19 -24.13
N PRO A 247 4.85 -0.98 -25.19
CA PRO A 247 4.72 -1.74 -26.45
C PRO A 247 5.13 -3.22 -26.31
N TYR A 248 6.12 -3.53 -25.50
CA TYR A 248 6.63 -4.89 -25.28
C TYR A 248 7.01 -5.10 -23.80
N VAL A 249 7.21 -6.36 -23.40
CA VAL A 249 7.64 -6.76 -22.05
C VAL A 249 9.13 -7.09 -22.06
N ARG A 250 9.92 -6.44 -21.21
CA ARG A 250 11.34 -6.73 -21.01
C ARG A 250 11.53 -7.80 -19.94
N TRP A 251 11.50 -9.08 -20.33
CA TRP A 251 11.63 -10.21 -19.41
C TRP A 251 12.92 -10.23 -18.59
N ASN A 252 14.04 -9.76 -19.16
CA ASN A 252 15.29 -9.63 -18.41
C ASN A 252 15.14 -8.62 -17.24
N TYR A 253 14.50 -7.48 -17.48
CA TYR A 253 14.23 -6.50 -16.42
C TYR A 253 13.31 -7.08 -15.33
N VAL A 254 12.29 -7.86 -15.72
CA VAL A 254 11.41 -8.57 -14.78
C VAL A 254 12.20 -9.57 -13.93
N GLY A 255 12.98 -10.45 -14.57
CA GLY A 255 13.80 -11.47 -13.89
C GLY A 255 14.82 -10.86 -12.94
N MET A 256 15.50 -9.78 -13.37
CA MET A 256 16.45 -9.04 -12.55
C MET A 256 15.79 -8.40 -11.32
N ASN A 257 14.58 -7.85 -11.47
CA ASN A 257 13.85 -7.30 -10.32
C ASN A 257 13.37 -8.39 -9.36
N PHE A 258 12.93 -9.55 -9.83
CA PHE A 258 12.64 -10.69 -8.95
C PHE A 258 13.89 -11.20 -8.22
N LEU A 259 15.04 -11.23 -8.87
CA LEU A 259 16.31 -11.56 -8.22
C LEU A 259 16.67 -10.54 -7.13
N LYS A 260 16.49 -9.24 -7.38
CA LYS A 260 16.69 -8.19 -6.37
C LYS A 260 15.74 -8.34 -5.18
N ILE A 261 14.48 -8.74 -5.40
CA ILE A 261 13.52 -9.00 -4.33
C ILE A 261 13.97 -10.19 -3.49
N LEU A 262 14.39 -11.29 -4.13
CA LEU A 262 14.91 -12.46 -3.43
C LEU A 262 16.17 -12.12 -2.61
N ALA A 263 17.11 -11.39 -3.20
CA ALA A 263 18.31 -10.92 -2.50
C ALA A 263 17.94 -10.01 -1.31
N SER A 264 16.95 -9.13 -1.47
CA SER A 264 16.45 -8.27 -0.42
C SER A 264 15.75 -9.04 0.70
N LEU A 265 15.05 -10.13 0.38
CA LEU A 265 14.45 -11.03 1.37
C LEU A 265 15.53 -11.69 2.24
N PHE A 266 16.60 -12.21 1.61
CA PHE A 266 17.75 -12.77 2.33
C PHE A 266 18.47 -11.71 3.17
N TYR A 267 18.65 -10.50 2.64
CA TYR A 267 19.24 -9.41 3.41
C TYR A 267 18.40 -9.08 4.65
N LEU A 268 17.08 -9.00 4.51
CA LEU A 268 16.17 -8.78 5.64
C LEU A 268 16.32 -9.88 6.70
N TYR A 269 16.44 -11.14 6.28
CA TYR A 269 16.68 -12.26 7.17
C TYR A 269 18.01 -12.13 7.94
N PHE A 270 19.11 -11.80 7.26
CA PHE A 270 20.40 -11.63 7.94
C PHE A 270 20.38 -10.47 8.93
N ILE A 271 19.72 -9.35 8.59
CA ILE A 271 19.51 -8.23 9.52
C ILE A 271 18.75 -8.71 10.76
N LEU A 272 17.66 -9.46 10.57
CA LEU A 272 16.87 -9.99 11.69
C LEU A 272 17.69 -10.92 12.59
N VAL A 273 18.38 -11.90 12.00
CA VAL A 273 19.13 -12.91 12.75
C VAL A 273 20.34 -12.32 13.47
N ARG A 274 21.12 -11.48 12.79
CA ARG A 274 22.39 -10.95 13.34
C ARG A 274 22.20 -9.70 14.18
N LEU A 275 21.27 -8.82 13.82
CA LEU A 275 21.13 -7.51 14.49
C LEU A 275 19.92 -7.44 15.43
N CYS A 276 18.79 -8.07 15.09
CA CYS A 276 17.58 -7.95 15.91
C CYS A 276 17.50 -9.02 17.02
N ILE A 277 17.66 -10.31 16.67
CA ILE A 277 17.49 -11.43 17.63
C ILE A 277 18.38 -11.26 18.88
N PRO A 278 19.69 -10.94 18.78
CA PRO A 278 20.54 -10.81 19.97
C PRO A 278 20.13 -9.66 20.89
N VAL A 279 19.50 -8.60 20.36
CA VAL A 279 19.02 -7.46 21.13
C VAL A 279 17.77 -7.82 21.93
N PHE A 280 16.87 -8.62 21.34
CA PHE A 280 15.58 -8.98 21.95
C PHE A 280 15.63 -10.24 22.81
N THR A 281 16.36 -11.28 22.41
CA THR A 281 16.41 -12.57 23.14
C THR A 281 17.20 -12.49 24.45
N ASN A 282 18.32 -11.76 24.47
CA ASN A 282 19.20 -11.70 25.64
C ASN A 282 18.61 -10.96 26.86
N LYS A 283 17.46 -10.27 26.72
CA LYS A 283 16.89 -9.41 27.76
C LYS A 283 15.49 -9.81 28.23
N SER A 284 14.95 -10.94 27.76
CA SER A 284 13.57 -11.36 28.04
C SER A 284 13.26 -11.61 29.52
N ASN A 285 14.26 -11.89 30.36
CA ASN A 285 14.06 -12.33 31.75
C ASN A 285 14.32 -11.25 32.82
N GLN A 286 14.60 -10.00 32.43
CA GLN A 286 14.83 -8.91 33.40
C GLN A 286 13.57 -8.06 33.64
N PRO A 287 13.30 -7.62 34.88
CA PRO A 287 12.16 -6.74 35.16
C PRO A 287 12.28 -5.43 34.38
N PHE A 288 11.13 -4.89 33.95
CA PHE A 288 11.03 -3.73 33.07
C PHE A 288 11.73 -2.49 33.68
N ASN A 289 12.89 -2.12 33.14
CA ASN A 289 13.67 -0.94 33.54
C ASN A 289 13.71 0.06 32.39
N THR A 290 13.37 1.33 32.66
CA THR A 290 13.41 2.44 31.68
C THR A 290 14.77 2.57 30.99
N ARG A 291 15.87 2.36 31.73
CA ARG A 291 17.23 2.40 31.15
C ARG A 291 17.40 1.31 30.09
N THR A 292 16.97 0.09 30.40
CA THR A 292 17.06 -1.07 29.48
C THR A 292 16.20 -0.86 28.23
N PHE A 293 15.03 -0.25 28.38
CA PHE A 293 14.15 0.12 27.26
C PHE A 293 14.80 1.14 26.31
N ILE A 294 15.34 2.23 26.85
CA ILE A 294 16.01 3.26 26.04
C ILE A 294 17.22 2.68 25.30
N LEU A 295 18.04 1.87 25.97
CA LEU A 295 19.17 1.20 25.33
C LEU A 295 18.70 0.25 24.21
N ALA A 296 17.64 -0.53 24.44
CA ALA A 296 17.08 -1.40 23.41
C ALA A 296 16.57 -0.59 22.19
N LEU A 297 15.94 0.56 22.41
CA LEU A 297 15.47 1.44 21.35
C LEU A 297 16.63 1.95 20.47
N PHE A 298 17.73 2.42 21.08
CA PHE A 298 18.91 2.87 20.33
C PHE A 298 19.58 1.72 19.55
N HIS A 299 19.68 0.52 20.15
CA HIS A 299 20.21 -0.65 19.45
C HIS A 299 19.30 -1.12 18.31
N ALA A 300 17.98 -0.95 18.43
CA ALA A 300 17.01 -1.32 17.40
C ALA A 300 16.82 -0.25 16.30
N ALA A 301 17.21 1.01 16.55
CA ALA A 301 17.02 2.11 15.60
C ALA A 301 17.79 1.90 14.29
N PHE A 302 19.05 1.47 14.37
CA PHE A 302 19.87 1.23 13.18
C PHE A 302 19.37 0.05 12.33
N PRO A 303 19.12 -1.16 12.89
CA PRO A 303 18.50 -2.25 12.14
C PRO A 303 17.13 -1.87 11.58
N GLY A 304 16.31 -1.14 12.36
CA GLY A 304 15.00 -0.66 11.92
C GLY A 304 15.07 0.25 10.70
N MET A 305 16.03 1.17 10.64
CA MET A 305 16.23 2.04 9.48
C MET A 305 16.67 1.23 8.24
N LEU A 306 17.57 0.26 8.40
CA LEU A 306 17.98 -0.62 7.31
C LEU A 306 16.80 -1.44 6.77
N MET A 307 15.98 -2.01 7.68
CA MET A 307 14.76 -2.74 7.30
C MET A 307 13.76 -1.86 6.56
N LEU A 308 13.59 -0.60 6.99
CA LEU A 308 12.71 0.36 6.32
C LEU A 308 13.18 0.66 4.89
N MET A 309 14.48 0.95 4.71
CA MET A 309 15.05 1.24 3.38
C MET A 309 14.97 0.03 2.45
N LEU A 310 15.30 -1.14 2.98
CA LEU A 310 15.26 -2.39 2.24
C LEU A 310 13.83 -2.77 1.87
N GLY A 311 12.87 -2.62 2.79
CA GLY A 311 11.45 -2.87 2.54
C GLY A 311 10.88 -1.92 1.49
N PHE A 312 11.24 -0.63 1.54
CA PHE A 312 10.91 0.34 0.49
C PHE A 312 11.45 -0.09 -0.87
N TYR A 313 12.75 -0.40 -0.95
CA TYR A 313 13.39 -0.78 -2.21
C TYR A 313 12.83 -2.10 -2.78
N ALA A 314 12.64 -3.12 -1.93
CA ALA A 314 12.16 -4.43 -2.35
C ALA A 314 10.69 -4.36 -2.80
N PHE A 315 9.82 -3.71 -2.02
CA PHE A 315 8.38 -3.68 -2.31
C PHE A 315 8.00 -2.56 -3.28
N LEU A 316 8.25 -1.29 -2.94
CA LEU A 316 7.75 -0.17 -3.74
C LEU A 316 8.49 -0.02 -5.07
N HIS A 317 9.79 -0.33 -5.10
CA HIS A 317 10.57 -0.26 -6.33
C HIS A 317 10.57 -1.60 -7.07
N CYS A 318 11.22 -2.65 -6.54
CA CYS A 318 11.45 -3.87 -7.31
C CYS A 318 10.15 -4.64 -7.60
N TRP A 319 9.32 -4.89 -6.57
CA TRP A 319 8.08 -5.67 -6.73
C TRP A 319 7.07 -4.96 -7.62
N LEU A 320 6.74 -3.69 -7.33
CA LEU A 320 5.79 -2.96 -8.16
C LEU A 320 6.28 -2.76 -9.60
N ASN A 321 7.58 -2.51 -9.84
CA ASN A 321 8.11 -2.43 -11.20
C ASN A 321 8.13 -3.78 -11.93
N ALA A 322 8.38 -4.89 -11.24
CA ALA A 322 8.30 -6.22 -11.83
C ALA A 322 6.88 -6.53 -12.33
N PHE A 323 5.87 -6.26 -11.49
CA PHE A 323 4.46 -6.41 -11.88
C PHE A 323 4.04 -5.38 -12.94
N ALA A 324 4.54 -4.14 -12.88
CA ALA A 324 4.25 -3.13 -13.89
C ALA A 324 4.75 -3.55 -15.27
N GLU A 325 6.00 -4.00 -15.36
CA GLU A 325 6.59 -4.46 -16.61
C GLU A 325 5.88 -5.72 -17.14
N MET A 326 5.62 -6.71 -16.27
CA MET A 326 4.92 -7.95 -16.64
C MET A 326 3.52 -7.69 -17.19
N LEU A 327 2.79 -6.74 -16.60
CA LEU A 327 1.45 -6.34 -17.04
C LEU A 327 1.48 -5.26 -18.14
N ARG A 328 2.65 -4.83 -18.61
CA ARG A 328 2.82 -3.72 -19.57
C ARG A 328 2.25 -2.39 -19.08
N PHE A 329 2.12 -2.18 -17.78
CA PHE A 329 1.69 -0.91 -17.20
C PHE A 329 2.79 0.16 -17.30
N ALA A 330 2.47 1.33 -17.85
CA ALA A 330 3.47 2.34 -18.19
C ALA A 330 3.65 3.45 -17.14
N ASP A 331 2.71 3.66 -16.21
CA ASP A 331 2.85 4.68 -15.16
C ASP A 331 3.60 4.09 -13.94
N ARG A 332 4.92 4.30 -13.85
CA ARG A 332 5.75 3.70 -12.80
C ARG A 332 6.11 4.65 -11.66
N MET A 333 5.36 5.74 -11.49
CA MET A 333 5.55 6.66 -10.36
C MET A 333 4.81 6.14 -9.12
N PHE A 334 5.39 5.15 -8.46
CA PHE A 334 4.86 4.60 -7.21
C PHE A 334 5.27 5.42 -5.97
N TYR A 335 6.33 6.22 -6.10
CA TYR A 335 6.88 7.09 -5.08
C TYR A 335 7.64 8.26 -5.74
N ARG A 336 7.95 9.28 -4.95
CA ARG A 336 8.80 10.43 -5.31
C ARG A 336 10.01 10.50 -4.38
N ASP A 337 10.78 11.57 -4.46
CA ASP A 337 11.95 11.88 -3.64
C ASP A 337 11.57 12.20 -2.19
N TRP A 338 10.94 11.24 -1.51
CA TRP A 338 10.47 11.38 -0.14
C TRP A 338 11.61 11.69 0.84
N TRP A 339 12.85 11.29 0.52
CA TRP A 339 14.05 11.56 1.30
C TRP A 339 14.45 13.06 1.30
N ASN A 340 13.99 13.85 0.33
CA ASN A 340 14.20 15.30 0.27
C ASN A 340 13.06 16.09 0.95
N SER A 341 12.10 15.41 1.60
CA SER A 341 10.95 16.07 2.20
C SER A 341 11.32 16.91 3.42
N THR A 342 11.01 18.20 3.37
CA THR A 342 11.24 19.15 4.48
C THR A 342 10.10 19.16 5.51
N SER A 343 8.95 18.56 5.20
CA SER A 343 7.79 18.49 6.08
C SER A 343 7.17 17.09 6.09
N PHE A 344 6.56 16.72 7.22
CA PHE A 344 5.84 15.45 7.35
C PHE A 344 4.70 15.32 6.34
N ALA A 345 4.00 16.42 6.04
CA ALA A 345 2.93 16.42 5.05
C ALA A 345 3.46 16.06 3.66
N ASN A 346 4.63 16.56 3.26
CA ASN A 346 5.23 16.19 1.98
C ASN A 346 5.72 14.73 1.96
N TYR A 347 6.28 14.25 3.08
CA TYR A 347 6.72 12.87 3.22
C TYR A 347 5.58 11.87 2.97
N TYR A 348 4.42 12.06 3.60
CA TYR A 348 3.27 11.15 3.41
C TYR A 348 2.71 11.16 1.98
N ARG A 349 2.84 12.28 1.25
CA ARG A 349 2.40 12.41 -0.14
C ARG A 349 3.35 11.76 -1.14
N THR A 350 4.62 11.58 -0.77
CA THR A 350 5.69 11.18 -1.69
C THR A 350 6.21 9.76 -1.43
N TRP A 351 6.08 9.24 -0.20
CA TRP A 351 6.59 7.91 0.18
C TRP A 351 5.92 6.77 -0.58
N ASN A 352 4.58 6.68 -0.53
CA ASN A 352 3.78 5.66 -1.22
C ASN A 352 2.60 6.33 -1.91
N ILE A 353 2.82 6.74 -3.15
CA ILE A 353 1.84 7.47 -3.95
C ILE A 353 0.63 6.60 -4.25
N VAL A 354 0.82 5.29 -4.41
CA VAL A 354 -0.28 4.37 -4.72
C VAL A 354 -1.34 4.35 -3.63
N VAL A 355 -0.92 4.27 -2.36
CA VAL A 355 -1.83 4.31 -1.20
C VAL A 355 -2.28 5.74 -0.90
N HIS A 356 -1.38 6.71 -0.99
CA HIS A 356 -1.72 8.11 -0.79
C HIS A 356 -2.84 8.55 -1.74
N ASP A 357 -2.74 8.24 -3.02
CA ASP A 357 -3.76 8.64 -4.00
C ASP A 357 -5.10 7.99 -3.70
N TRP A 358 -5.12 6.70 -3.34
CA TRP A 358 -6.36 6.05 -2.92
C TRP A 358 -6.99 6.74 -1.71
N LEU A 359 -6.21 7.03 -0.67
CA LEU A 359 -6.68 7.74 0.52
C LEU A 359 -7.14 9.16 0.21
N TYR A 360 -6.46 9.86 -0.67
CA TYR A 360 -6.80 11.23 -1.05
C TYR A 360 -8.10 11.29 -1.86
N TYR A 361 -8.21 10.48 -2.92
CA TYR A 361 -9.38 10.51 -3.81
C TYR A 361 -10.62 9.88 -3.17
N TYR A 362 -10.46 8.79 -2.42
CA TYR A 362 -11.60 8.04 -1.90
C TYR A 362 -11.84 8.19 -0.40
N GLY A 363 -10.79 8.45 0.38
CA GLY A 363 -10.94 8.74 1.80
C GLY A 363 -11.29 10.21 2.01
N TYR A 364 -10.35 11.09 1.65
CA TYR A 364 -10.41 12.51 1.98
C TYR A 364 -11.47 13.27 1.16
N ARG A 365 -11.41 13.21 -0.18
CA ARG A 365 -12.34 13.96 -1.04
C ARG A 365 -13.78 13.53 -0.86
N ASP A 366 -14.03 12.23 -0.78
CA ASP A 366 -15.39 11.71 -0.64
C ASP A 366 -15.99 12.06 0.73
N PHE A 367 -15.19 11.98 1.80
CA PHE A 367 -15.61 12.41 3.14
C PHE A 367 -15.91 13.91 3.19
N LEU A 368 -15.07 14.74 2.57
CA LEU A 368 -15.31 16.17 2.47
C LEU A 368 -16.60 16.48 1.69
N TRP A 369 -16.82 15.79 0.57
CA TRP A 369 -18.03 15.98 -0.25
C TRP A 369 -19.30 15.67 0.52
N VAL A 370 -19.32 14.56 1.29
CA VAL A 370 -20.44 14.21 2.17
C VAL A 370 -20.68 15.28 3.25
N ARG A 371 -19.61 15.89 3.78
CA ARG A 371 -19.72 16.95 4.79
C ARG A 371 -20.27 18.25 4.22
N THR A 372 -19.89 18.63 3.00
CA THR A 372 -20.35 19.88 2.37
C THR A 372 -21.78 19.81 1.88
N ASP A 373 -22.27 18.62 1.53
CA ASP A 373 -23.67 18.41 1.09
C ASP A 373 -24.63 18.06 2.24
N ALA A 374 -24.14 17.99 3.48
CA ALA A 374 -25.00 17.84 4.65
C ALA A 374 -25.78 19.16 4.87
N PRO A 375 -27.12 19.13 4.98
CA PRO A 375 -27.90 20.34 5.25
C PRO A 375 -27.44 20.95 6.57
N ASP A 376 -27.16 22.25 6.55
CA ASP A 376 -26.84 23.02 7.75
C ASP A 376 -27.96 22.78 8.78
N PRO A 377 -27.67 22.28 10.00
CA PRO A 377 -28.69 22.04 11.02
C PRO A 377 -29.27 23.35 11.61
N HIS A 378 -28.92 24.50 11.03
CA HIS A 378 -29.29 25.84 11.48
C HIS A 378 -30.07 26.67 10.44
N VAL A 379 -30.70 26.02 9.45
CA VAL A 379 -31.65 26.70 8.53
C VAL A 379 -33.02 26.05 8.59
#